data_AF-A0A9E4EUR3-F1
#
_entry.id   AF-A0A9E4EUR3-F1
#
_cell.length_a   1.000
_cell.length_b   1.000
_cell.length_c   1.000
_cell.angle_alpha   90.00
_cell.angle_beta   90.00
_cell.angle_gamma   90.00
#
_symmetry.space_group_name_H-M   'P 1'
#
loop_
_entity.id
_entity.type
_entity.pdbx_description
1 polymer ?
#
loop_
_entity_poly.entity_id
_entity_poly.type
_entity_poly.pdbx_seq_one_letter_code
_entity_poly.pdbx_strand_id
1 'polypeptide(L)'
;MRHGRTDGAYNVGARLDAGASLSGYQRNRFFLNVEGRDFIDVSGLSAADSPADGRAFATLDFDRDGRMDLAIVNANEPLCELFANRSKAGYILALRFVGGNNHAEVSREWSVRDGYGVQVEVDVGGRTLLREHRAGEGFSAQNSATLIVGLGAHQRADAVRVRWPSGRVQSATDVEAGVLLTVYENSRHSPTGEAFVVVPYRGTP
;
A
#
# COMPACT_ATOMS: atom_id res chain seq x y z
N MET A 1 27.70 -15.35 52.99
CA MET A 1 27.00 -15.75 51.75
C MET A 1 27.74 -15.16 50.57
N ARG A 2 28.04 -15.97 49.55
CA ARG A 2 28.86 -15.61 48.38
C ARG A 2 28.20 -14.50 47.55
N HIS A 3 29.03 -13.52 47.21
CA HIS A 3 28.80 -12.48 46.22
C HIS A 3 28.80 -13.10 44.82
N GLY A 4 27.71 -12.94 44.06
CA GLY A 4 27.63 -13.33 42.65
C GLY A 4 27.81 -12.09 41.77
N ARG A 5 29.03 -11.89 41.26
CA ARG A 5 29.27 -11.02 40.11
C ARG A 5 28.53 -11.62 38.91
N THR A 6 27.50 -10.94 38.41
CA THR A 6 27.06 -11.13 37.03
C THR A 6 27.99 -10.33 36.14
N ASP A 7 29.17 -10.89 35.85
CA ASP A 7 29.99 -10.46 34.72
C ASP A 7 29.30 -10.93 33.44
N GLY A 8 28.25 -10.20 33.05
CA GLY A 8 27.62 -10.31 31.74
C GLY A 8 27.91 -9.02 30.99
N ALA A 9 29.15 -8.84 30.52
CA ALA A 9 29.46 -7.74 29.62
C ALA A 9 28.44 -7.79 28.48
N TYR A 10 27.63 -6.72 28.34
CA TYR A 10 26.78 -6.49 27.19
C TYR A 10 27.71 -6.46 25.97
N ASN A 11 27.89 -7.60 25.31
CA ASN A 11 28.86 -7.74 24.24
C ASN A 11 28.23 -7.21 22.95
N VAL A 12 28.29 -5.89 22.80
CA VAL A 12 27.79 -5.16 21.62
C VAL A 12 28.44 -5.71 20.34
N GLY A 13 29.71 -6.11 20.40
CA GLY A 13 30.44 -6.70 19.26
C GLY A 13 29.78 -7.97 18.74
N ALA A 14 29.55 -8.96 19.61
CA ALA A 14 28.90 -10.22 19.21
C ALA A 14 27.46 -10.03 18.67
N ARG A 15 26.76 -8.98 19.13
CA ARG A 15 25.43 -8.62 18.59
C ARG A 15 25.53 -7.96 17.22
N LEU A 16 26.47 -7.05 17.02
CA LEU A 16 26.72 -6.43 15.71
C LEU A 16 27.18 -7.46 14.67
N ASP A 17 28.06 -8.39 15.07
CA ASP A 17 28.55 -9.48 14.23
C ASP A 17 27.43 -10.46 13.83
N ALA A 18 26.36 -10.54 14.65
CA ALA A 18 25.15 -11.30 14.37
C ALA A 18 24.05 -10.46 13.66
N GLY A 19 24.34 -9.22 13.25
CA GLY A 19 23.39 -8.33 12.56
C GLY A 19 22.34 -7.67 13.46
N ALA A 20 22.49 -7.74 14.78
CA ALA A 20 21.54 -7.14 15.71
C ALA A 20 21.63 -5.61 15.73
N SER A 21 20.48 -4.97 15.78
CA SER A 21 20.39 -3.52 15.85
C SER A 21 20.85 -2.96 17.20
N LEU A 22 21.49 -1.79 17.15
CA LEU A 22 21.79 -0.96 18.32
C LEU A 22 20.53 -0.44 19.02
N SER A 23 19.38 -0.46 18.34
CA SER A 23 18.06 -0.08 18.86
C SER A 23 17.07 -1.25 18.78
N GLY A 24 17.48 -2.44 19.23
CA GLY A 24 16.82 -3.74 18.97
C GLY A 24 15.42 -4.00 19.53
N TYR A 25 14.66 -2.98 19.93
CA TYR A 25 13.27 -3.08 20.42
C TYR A 25 12.45 -1.83 20.07
N GLN A 26 12.69 -1.22 18.91
CA GLN A 26 11.88 -0.09 18.45
C GLN A 26 10.51 -0.58 18.00
N ARG A 27 9.49 -0.29 18.81
CA ARG A 27 8.11 -0.61 18.47
C ARG A 27 7.64 0.18 17.25
N ASN A 28 6.87 -0.48 16.41
CA ASN A 28 6.17 0.18 15.31
C ASN A 28 5.26 1.29 15.83
N ARG A 29 5.17 2.36 15.04
CA ARG A 29 4.22 3.45 15.28
C ARG A 29 3.19 3.50 14.18
N PHE A 30 1.91 3.50 14.57
CA PHE A 30 0.78 3.58 13.65
C PHE A 30 -0.03 4.83 13.96
N PHE A 31 -0.08 5.76 13.01
CA PHE A 31 -0.79 7.02 13.16
C PHE A 31 -2.05 7.03 12.31
N LEU A 32 -3.19 7.28 12.94
CA LEU A 32 -4.47 7.46 12.26
C LEU A 32 -4.57 8.89 11.73
N ASN A 33 -4.71 9.03 10.42
CA ASN A 33 -5.03 10.30 9.78
C ASN A 33 -6.47 10.73 10.10
N VAL A 34 -6.61 11.92 10.68
CA VAL A 34 -7.90 12.54 11.01
C VAL A 34 -8.22 13.64 10.00
N GLU A 35 -8.97 13.27 8.96
CA GLU A 35 -9.47 14.17 7.91
C GLU A 35 -8.40 15.04 7.23
N GLY A 36 -7.15 14.56 7.16
CA GLY A 36 -6.03 15.27 6.55
C GLY A 36 -5.49 16.43 7.38
N ARG A 37 -5.95 16.60 8.63
CA ARG A 37 -5.59 17.75 9.49
C ARG A 37 -4.71 17.37 10.67
N ASP A 38 -4.83 16.13 11.16
CA ASP A 38 -4.11 15.66 12.34
C ASP A 38 -3.77 14.17 12.22
N PHE A 39 -2.86 13.72 13.08
CA PHE A 39 -2.41 12.34 13.17
C PHE A 39 -2.37 11.89 14.63
N ILE A 40 -3.21 10.91 14.97
CA ILE A 40 -3.29 10.37 16.33
C ILE A 40 -2.48 9.07 16.39
N ASP A 41 -1.58 8.95 17.36
CA ASP A 41 -0.91 7.69 17.65
C ASP A 41 -1.92 6.67 18.17
N VAL A 42 -2.18 5.64 17.38
CA VAL A 42 -3.07 4.52 17.71
C VAL A 42 -2.32 3.20 17.74
N SER A 43 -1.00 3.21 17.90
CA SER A 43 -0.14 2.02 17.78
C SER A 43 -0.63 0.84 18.62
N GLY A 44 -0.93 1.07 19.90
CA GLY A 44 -1.45 0.02 20.78
C GLY A 44 -2.90 -0.38 20.49
N LEU A 45 -3.71 0.54 19.96
CA LEU A 45 -5.12 0.26 19.62
C LEU A 45 -5.26 -0.49 18.29
N SER A 46 -4.33 -0.30 17.35
CA SER A 46 -4.30 -1.03 16.09
C SER A 46 -3.74 -2.44 16.23
N ALA A 47 -3.15 -2.77 17.39
CA ALA A 47 -2.36 -3.98 17.63
C ALA A 47 -1.17 -4.16 16.68
N ALA A 48 -0.77 -3.08 15.98
CA ALA A 48 0.40 -3.08 15.12
C ALA A 48 1.70 -2.72 15.88
N ASP A 49 1.62 -2.44 17.19
CA ASP A 49 2.73 -2.08 18.07
C ASP A 49 3.62 -3.27 18.47
N SER A 50 4.04 -4.05 17.47
CA SER A 50 4.93 -5.19 17.67
C SER A 50 6.18 -4.80 18.46
N PRO A 51 6.57 -5.61 19.47
CA PRO A 51 7.85 -5.44 20.16
C PRO A 51 9.05 -5.93 19.33
N ALA A 52 8.80 -6.58 18.19
CA ALA A 52 9.83 -6.95 17.24
C ALA A 52 10.46 -5.72 16.60
N ASP A 53 11.65 -5.90 16.05
CA ASP A 53 12.48 -4.82 15.53
C ASP A 53 12.29 -4.67 14.01
N GLY A 54 11.17 -4.04 13.63
CA GLY A 54 10.76 -3.85 12.23
C GLY A 54 11.76 -3.05 11.40
N ARG A 55 12.04 -3.52 10.18
CA ARG A 55 13.03 -2.90 9.26
C ARG A 55 12.50 -2.57 7.89
N ALA A 56 11.53 -3.32 7.42
CA ALA A 56 10.87 -3.08 6.15
C ALA A 56 9.38 -3.41 6.31
N PHE A 57 8.53 -2.74 5.54
CA PHE A 57 7.11 -3.08 5.49
C PHE A 57 6.58 -3.04 4.07
N ALA A 58 5.53 -3.81 3.82
CA ALA A 58 4.73 -3.73 2.61
C ALA A 58 3.26 -3.73 2.97
N THR A 59 2.48 -2.87 2.33
CA THR A 59 1.02 -2.88 2.41
C THR A 59 0.44 -3.63 1.23
N LEU A 60 -0.53 -4.50 1.50
CA LEU A 60 -1.23 -5.33 0.51
C LEU A 60 -2.61 -5.72 1.05
N ASP A 61 -3.54 -6.08 0.19
CA ASP A 61 -4.77 -6.78 0.58
C ASP A 61 -4.52 -8.28 0.34
N PHE A 62 -4.06 -8.98 1.38
CA PHE A 62 -3.51 -10.34 1.27
C PHE A 62 -4.62 -11.37 1.03
N ASP A 63 -5.75 -11.23 1.71
CA ASP A 63 -6.89 -12.15 1.61
C ASP A 63 -7.99 -11.66 0.64
N ARG A 64 -7.76 -10.52 -0.03
CA ARG A 64 -8.68 -9.88 -1.00
C ARG A 64 -10.01 -9.48 -0.38
N ASP A 65 -9.99 -9.09 0.90
CA ASP A 65 -11.19 -8.70 1.63
C ASP A 65 -11.51 -7.18 1.49
N GLY A 66 -10.66 -6.42 0.79
CA GLY A 66 -10.77 -4.98 0.61
C GLY A 66 -10.13 -4.15 1.72
N ARG A 67 -9.56 -4.78 2.76
CA ARG A 67 -8.83 -4.11 3.83
C ARG A 67 -7.34 -4.23 3.55
N MET A 68 -6.64 -3.10 3.63
CA MET A 68 -5.18 -3.11 3.51
C MET A 68 -4.58 -3.72 4.77
N ASP A 69 -3.83 -4.80 4.58
CA ASP A 69 -2.99 -5.50 5.54
C ASP A 69 -1.55 -4.94 5.51
N LEU A 70 -0.77 -5.34 6.51
CA LEU A 70 0.62 -4.94 6.67
C LEU A 70 1.50 -6.18 6.86
N ALA A 71 2.49 -6.36 6.00
CA ALA A 71 3.57 -7.31 6.20
C ALA A 71 4.82 -6.57 6.67
N ILE A 72 5.49 -7.08 7.71
CA ILE A 72 6.71 -6.48 8.27
C ILE A 72 7.80 -7.54 8.31
N VAL A 73 9.00 -7.15 7.89
CA VAL A 73 10.23 -7.93 8.09
C VAL A 73 11.01 -7.33 9.25
N ASN A 74 11.39 -8.19 10.19
CA ASN A 74 12.05 -7.82 11.44
C ASN A 74 13.53 -8.22 11.41
N ALA A 75 14.37 -7.47 12.13
CA ALA A 75 15.76 -7.84 12.38
C ALA A 75 15.93 -8.92 13.45
N ASN A 76 14.87 -9.20 14.22
CA ASN A 76 14.81 -10.22 15.25
C ASN A 76 13.58 -11.11 15.08
N GLU A 77 13.44 -12.12 15.93
CA GLU A 77 12.29 -13.02 15.88
C GLU A 77 11.01 -12.34 16.41
N PRO A 78 9.84 -12.62 15.80
CA PRO A 78 9.66 -13.39 14.56
C PRO A 78 10.19 -12.63 13.33
N LEU A 79 10.93 -13.29 12.43
CA LEU A 79 11.54 -12.63 11.26
C LEU A 79 10.55 -11.94 10.31
N CYS A 80 9.29 -12.41 10.27
CA CYS A 80 8.24 -11.85 9.44
C CYS A 80 6.92 -11.90 10.19
N GLU A 81 6.15 -10.81 10.11
CA GLU A 81 4.82 -10.68 10.70
C GLU A 81 3.84 -10.19 9.66
N LEU A 82 2.64 -10.79 9.64
CA LEU A 82 1.51 -10.34 8.84
C LEU A 82 0.40 -9.86 9.77
N PHE A 83 0.06 -8.58 9.68
CA PHE A 83 -1.03 -7.94 10.39
C PHE A 83 -2.24 -7.87 9.46
N ALA A 84 -3.16 -8.83 9.64
CA ALA A 84 -4.42 -8.81 8.92
C ALA A 84 -5.35 -7.73 9.50
N ASN A 85 -5.81 -6.82 8.65
CA ASN A 85 -6.67 -5.73 9.07
C ASN A 85 -8.09 -6.26 9.31
N ARG A 86 -8.58 -6.12 10.54
CA ARG A 86 -9.92 -6.56 10.97
C ARG A 86 -10.85 -5.41 11.34
N SER A 87 -10.50 -4.19 10.97
CA SER A 87 -11.38 -3.02 11.16
C SER A 87 -12.67 -3.15 10.35
N LYS A 88 -13.72 -2.42 10.76
CA LYS A 88 -14.95 -2.33 9.96
C LYS A 88 -14.64 -1.61 8.64
N ALA A 89 -14.67 -2.36 7.55
CA ALA A 89 -14.44 -1.81 6.21
C ALA A 89 -15.68 -1.10 5.67
N GLY A 90 -15.45 0.02 4.99
CA GLY A 90 -16.43 0.59 4.06
C GLY A 90 -16.33 -0.07 2.68
N TYR A 91 -16.99 0.56 1.71
CA TYR A 91 -16.79 0.27 0.30
C TYR A 91 -15.40 0.70 -0.16
N ILE A 92 -14.87 0.02 -1.17
CA ILE A 92 -13.56 0.29 -1.76
C ILE A 92 -13.65 0.32 -3.28
N LEU A 93 -12.63 0.91 -3.89
CA LEU A 93 -12.30 0.77 -5.31
C LEU A 93 -10.85 0.28 -5.40
N ALA A 94 -10.61 -0.80 -6.14
CA ALA A 94 -9.27 -1.28 -6.43
C ALA A 94 -8.85 -0.83 -7.83
N LEU A 95 -7.61 -0.35 -7.98
CA LEU A 95 -7.09 0.13 -9.25
C LEU A 95 -5.78 -0.56 -9.62
N ARG A 96 -5.60 -0.82 -10.92
CA ARG A 96 -4.35 -1.26 -11.55
C ARG A 96 -4.10 -0.43 -12.80
N PHE A 97 -2.83 -0.33 -13.19
CA PHE A 97 -2.42 0.52 -14.30
C PHE A 97 -1.57 -0.27 -15.29
N VAL A 98 -1.79 0.00 -16.57
CA VAL A 98 -0.96 -0.50 -17.67
C VAL A 98 -0.58 0.68 -18.54
N GLY A 99 0.69 1.08 -18.47
CA GLY A 99 1.24 2.14 -19.31
C GLY A 99 1.33 1.73 -20.78
N GLY A 100 1.41 2.73 -21.65
CA GLY A 100 1.40 2.54 -23.09
C GLY A 100 2.74 2.13 -23.68
N ASN A 101 3.85 2.21 -22.93
CA ASN A 101 5.16 1.78 -23.42
C ASN A 101 5.35 0.27 -23.18
N ASN A 102 5.31 -0.51 -24.24
CA ASN A 102 5.56 -1.95 -24.25
C ASN A 102 6.95 -2.31 -24.80
N HIS A 103 7.83 -1.32 -24.98
CA HIS A 103 9.19 -1.49 -25.46
C HIS A 103 10.21 -1.24 -24.34
N ALA A 104 11.46 -1.66 -24.54
CA ALA A 104 12.52 -1.49 -23.56
C ALA A 104 13.08 -0.05 -23.54
N GLU A 105 12.96 0.65 -24.66
CA GLU A 105 13.43 2.00 -24.84
C GLU A 105 12.52 3.01 -24.14
N VAL A 106 13.09 4.16 -23.76
CA VAL A 106 12.33 5.28 -23.21
C VAL A 106 11.39 5.83 -24.28
N SER A 107 10.09 5.85 -23.97
CA SER A 107 9.08 6.50 -24.81
C SER A 107 8.90 7.97 -24.44
N ARG A 108 8.69 8.81 -25.44
CA ARG A 108 8.26 10.22 -25.26
C ARG A 108 6.73 10.39 -25.30
N GLU A 109 6.02 9.37 -25.77
CA GLU A 109 4.56 9.42 -25.99
C GLU A 109 3.78 8.69 -24.89
N TRP A 110 4.40 7.69 -24.28
CA TRP A 110 3.75 6.75 -23.39
C TRP A 110 4.53 6.60 -22.07
N SER A 111 3.78 6.38 -21.00
CA SER A 111 4.32 6.09 -19.68
C SER A 111 4.86 4.65 -19.63
N VAL A 112 5.72 4.39 -18.64
CA VAL A 112 6.29 3.05 -18.41
C VAL A 112 5.21 1.99 -18.25
N ARG A 113 5.48 0.76 -18.73
CA ARG A 113 4.52 -0.36 -18.78
C ARG A 113 3.74 -0.57 -17.48
N ASP A 114 4.42 -0.48 -16.35
CA ASP A 114 3.84 -0.77 -15.03
C ASP A 114 3.03 0.42 -14.46
N GLY A 115 3.00 1.56 -15.16
CA GLY A 115 2.16 2.71 -14.81
C GLY A 115 2.61 3.50 -13.58
N TYR A 116 3.82 3.30 -13.06
CA TYR A 116 4.33 4.07 -11.93
C TYR A 116 4.41 5.57 -12.23
N GLY A 117 4.04 6.38 -11.24
CA GLY A 117 3.89 7.83 -11.34
C GLY A 117 2.49 8.30 -11.73
N VAL A 118 1.55 7.38 -11.96
CA VAL A 118 0.13 7.73 -12.17
C VAL A 118 -0.44 8.41 -10.92
N GLN A 119 -1.16 9.51 -11.14
CA GLN A 119 -1.94 10.19 -10.13
C GLN A 119 -3.42 9.90 -10.35
N VAL A 120 -4.12 9.55 -9.27
CA VAL A 120 -5.54 9.19 -9.28
C VAL A 120 -6.30 10.13 -8.36
N GLU A 121 -7.27 10.82 -8.93
CA GLU A 121 -8.28 11.56 -8.18
C GLU A 121 -9.59 10.77 -8.19
N VAL A 122 -10.17 10.55 -7.02
CA VAL A 122 -11.47 9.91 -6.86
C VAL A 122 -12.41 10.89 -6.17
N ASP A 123 -13.43 11.34 -6.89
CA ASP A 123 -14.51 12.15 -6.33
C ASP A 123 -15.56 11.21 -5.73
N VAL A 124 -15.86 11.40 -4.45
CA VAL A 124 -16.82 10.58 -3.71
C VAL A 124 -17.41 11.37 -2.55
N GLY A 125 -18.73 11.43 -2.47
CA GLY A 125 -19.42 12.02 -1.32
C GLY A 125 -19.09 13.49 -1.10
N GLY A 126 -18.87 14.25 -2.17
CA GLY A 126 -18.50 15.67 -2.13
C GLY A 126 -17.06 15.95 -1.70
N ARG A 127 -16.20 14.92 -1.68
CA ARG A 127 -14.75 15.05 -1.40
C ARG A 127 -13.94 14.48 -2.57
N THR A 128 -12.72 14.97 -2.76
CA THR A 128 -11.76 14.41 -3.72
C THR A 128 -10.63 13.72 -2.96
N LEU A 129 -10.41 12.44 -3.24
CA LEU A 129 -9.31 11.65 -2.70
C LEU A 129 -8.20 11.56 -3.74
N LEU A 130 -7.00 12.02 -3.40
CA LEU A 130 -5.81 11.90 -4.24
C LEU A 130 -4.97 10.70 -3.82
N ARG A 131 -4.50 9.92 -4.80
CA ARG A 131 -3.51 8.84 -4.62
C ARG A 131 -2.48 8.88 -5.75
N GLU A 132 -1.32 8.32 -5.48
CA GLU A 132 -0.25 8.17 -6.48
C GLU A 132 0.20 6.72 -6.51
N HIS A 133 0.35 6.16 -7.71
CA HIS A 133 0.87 4.80 -7.88
C HIS A 133 2.40 4.84 -7.90
N ARG A 134 3.03 4.34 -6.85
CA ARG A 134 4.46 4.49 -6.59
C ARG A 134 5.22 3.18 -6.61
N ALA A 135 6.50 3.29 -6.99
CA ALA A 135 7.51 2.27 -6.75
C ALA A 135 8.45 2.73 -5.62
N GLY A 136 9.09 1.78 -4.94
CA GLY A 136 10.13 2.04 -3.94
C GLY A 136 9.62 2.48 -2.56
N GLU A 137 8.41 2.08 -2.17
CA GLU A 137 7.86 2.37 -0.84
C GLU A 137 8.15 1.23 0.15
N GLY A 138 8.46 1.57 1.41
CA GLY A 138 8.58 0.58 2.50
C GLY A 138 10.00 0.18 2.93
N PHE A 139 11.05 0.82 2.38
CA PHE A 139 12.49 0.54 2.58
C PHE A 139 12.87 -0.93 2.38
N SER A 140 13.61 -1.24 1.30
CA SER A 140 13.95 -2.63 0.93
C SER A 140 12.74 -3.56 0.72
N ALA A 141 11.56 -2.98 0.51
CA ALA A 141 10.30 -3.65 0.21
C ALA A 141 9.57 -2.88 -0.90
N GLN A 142 8.46 -3.46 -1.37
CA GLN A 142 7.57 -2.86 -2.36
C GLN A 142 6.13 -3.17 -2.00
N ASN A 143 5.30 -2.12 -1.88
CA ASN A 143 3.86 -2.25 -1.71
C ASN A 143 3.20 -2.92 -2.91
N SER A 144 2.02 -3.53 -2.70
CA SER A 144 1.20 -4.10 -3.77
C SER A 144 0.98 -3.09 -4.91
N ALA A 145 1.07 -3.57 -6.16
CA ALA A 145 0.76 -2.75 -7.32
C ALA A 145 -0.75 -2.46 -7.48
N THR A 146 -1.60 -3.06 -6.64
CA THR A 146 -3.04 -2.77 -6.61
C THR A 146 -3.29 -1.65 -5.62
N LEU A 147 -3.74 -0.50 -6.14
CA LEU A 147 -4.03 0.68 -5.35
C LEU A 147 -5.46 0.58 -4.82
N ILE A 148 -5.64 0.65 -3.50
CA ILE A 148 -6.96 0.62 -2.85
C ILE A 148 -7.36 2.05 -2.44
N VAL A 149 -8.55 2.46 -2.87
CA VAL A 149 -9.21 3.70 -2.42
C VAL A 149 -10.42 3.33 -1.59
N GLY A 150 -10.44 3.76 -0.33
CA GLY A 150 -11.62 3.63 0.53
C GLY A 150 -12.68 4.66 0.15
N LEU A 151 -13.90 4.19 -0.14
CA LEU A 151 -15.08 5.02 -0.46
C LEU A 151 -15.99 5.23 0.75
N GLY A 152 -15.65 4.67 1.92
CA GLY A 152 -16.45 4.82 3.14
C GLY A 152 -17.83 4.19 2.99
N ALA A 153 -18.89 4.96 3.21
CA ALA A 153 -20.28 4.46 3.09
C ALA A 153 -20.84 4.54 1.66
N HIS A 154 -20.08 5.07 0.70
CA HIS A 154 -20.54 5.30 -0.67
C HIS A 154 -20.36 4.05 -1.54
N GLN A 155 -21.44 3.56 -2.14
CA GLN A 155 -21.43 2.39 -3.04
C GLN A 155 -20.84 2.68 -4.41
N ARG A 156 -20.54 3.95 -4.70
CA ARG A 156 -20.03 4.42 -5.99
C ARG A 156 -19.08 5.59 -5.79
N ALA A 157 -18.11 5.72 -6.69
CA ALA A 157 -17.35 6.94 -6.89
C ALA A 157 -18.00 7.77 -8.00
N ASP A 158 -18.16 9.07 -7.76
CA ASP A 158 -18.77 10.00 -8.71
C ASP A 158 -17.91 10.13 -9.97
N ALA A 159 -16.59 10.24 -9.78
CA ALA A 159 -15.60 10.25 -10.85
C ALA A 159 -14.27 9.65 -10.40
N VAL A 160 -13.57 9.02 -11.33
CA VAL A 160 -12.19 8.56 -11.21
C VAL A 160 -11.40 9.20 -12.34
N ARG A 161 -10.43 10.07 -12.03
CA ARG A 161 -9.53 10.69 -13.00
C ARG A 161 -8.13 10.14 -12.81
N VAL A 162 -7.52 9.71 -13.91
CA VAL A 162 -6.20 9.11 -13.97
C VAL A 162 -5.31 9.99 -14.83
N ARG A 163 -4.31 10.61 -14.21
CA ARG A 163 -3.27 11.40 -14.89
C ARG A 163 -1.99 10.58 -14.99
N TRP A 164 -1.54 10.35 -16.21
CA TRP A 164 -0.34 9.60 -16.50
C TRP A 164 0.90 10.49 -16.54
N PRO A 165 2.11 9.96 -16.24
CA PRO A 165 3.37 10.67 -16.42
C PRO A 165 3.61 11.23 -17.82
N SER A 166 3.05 10.60 -18.86
CA SER A 166 3.07 11.12 -20.24
C SER A 166 2.28 12.43 -20.43
N GLY A 167 1.49 12.85 -19.43
CA GLY A 167 0.57 13.98 -19.51
C GLY A 167 -0.84 13.62 -19.96
N ARG A 168 -1.08 12.38 -20.42
CA ARG A 168 -2.43 11.91 -20.77
C ARG A 168 -3.33 11.86 -19.54
N VAL A 169 -4.61 12.13 -19.75
CA VAL A 169 -5.65 12.06 -18.71
C VAL A 169 -6.80 11.21 -19.21
N GLN A 170 -7.26 10.28 -18.38
CA GLN A 170 -8.42 9.45 -18.64
C GLN A 170 -9.37 9.55 -17.45
N SER A 171 -10.68 9.48 -17.71
CA SER A 171 -11.69 9.58 -16.65
C SER A 171 -12.83 8.59 -16.86
N ALA A 172 -13.33 8.06 -15.75
CA ALA A 172 -14.59 7.34 -15.66
C ALA A 172 -15.51 8.03 -14.65
N THR A 173 -16.82 7.92 -14.84
CA THR A 173 -17.86 8.48 -13.95
C THR A 173 -18.81 7.38 -13.50
N ASP A 174 -19.45 7.57 -12.35
CA ASP A 174 -20.41 6.60 -11.78
C ASP A 174 -19.81 5.18 -11.65
N VAL A 175 -18.62 5.10 -11.05
CA VAL A 175 -17.87 3.84 -10.92
C VAL A 175 -18.35 3.07 -9.69
N GLU A 176 -18.85 1.85 -9.89
CA GLU A 176 -19.32 1.00 -8.80
C GLU A 176 -18.20 0.59 -7.83
N ALA A 177 -18.50 0.54 -6.54
CA ALA A 177 -17.58 0.01 -5.54
C ALA A 177 -17.39 -1.50 -5.66
N GLY A 178 -16.34 -2.03 -5.03
CA GLY A 178 -16.08 -3.47 -4.96
C GLY A 178 -15.53 -4.06 -6.26
N VAL A 179 -15.11 -3.22 -7.20
CA VAL A 179 -14.52 -3.62 -8.48
C VAL A 179 -13.01 -3.37 -8.52
N LEU A 180 -12.35 -4.14 -9.38
CA LEU A 180 -11.02 -3.86 -9.88
C LEU A 180 -11.14 -3.12 -11.20
N LEU A 181 -10.71 -1.86 -11.18
CA LEU A 181 -10.60 -1.01 -12.35
C LEU A 181 -9.17 -1.06 -12.88
N THR A 182 -8.93 -1.80 -13.96
CA THR A 182 -7.64 -1.77 -14.67
C THR A 182 -7.66 -0.67 -15.73
N VAL A 183 -6.75 0.28 -15.62
CA VAL A 183 -6.68 1.46 -16.49
C VAL A 183 -5.51 1.31 -17.45
N TYR A 184 -5.82 1.31 -18.74
CA TYR A 184 -4.87 1.21 -19.84
C TYR A 184 -4.63 2.58 -20.44
N GLU A 185 -3.40 3.10 -20.35
CA GLU A 185 -3.04 4.39 -20.96
C GLU A 185 -3.27 4.36 -22.47
N ASN A 186 -2.87 3.26 -23.12
CA ASN A 186 -3.19 2.95 -24.50
C ASN A 186 -4.29 1.89 -24.53
N SER A 187 -5.51 2.31 -24.87
CA SER A 187 -6.67 1.40 -24.90
C SER A 187 -6.53 0.28 -25.92
N ARG A 188 -5.65 0.39 -26.92
CA ARG A 188 -5.36 -0.72 -27.85
C ARG A 188 -4.67 -1.91 -27.19
N HIS A 189 -4.06 -1.70 -26.02
CA HIS A 189 -3.48 -2.78 -25.20
C HIS A 189 -4.53 -3.45 -24.29
N SER A 190 -5.74 -2.88 -24.20
CA SER A 190 -6.83 -3.42 -23.41
C SER A 190 -7.49 -4.59 -24.13
N PRO A 191 -7.87 -5.66 -23.43
CA PRO A 191 -8.62 -6.78 -24.01
C PRO A 191 -10.00 -6.39 -24.57
N THR A 192 -10.54 -5.23 -24.17
CA THR A 192 -11.85 -4.73 -24.59
C THR A 192 -11.75 -3.58 -25.60
N GLY A 193 -10.54 -3.07 -25.88
CA GLY A 193 -10.35 -1.83 -26.63
C GLY A 193 -10.68 -0.55 -25.84
N GLU A 194 -11.19 -0.69 -24.60
CA GLU A 194 -11.55 0.43 -23.71
C GLU A 194 -10.39 0.78 -22.77
N ALA A 195 -10.32 2.06 -22.40
CA ALA A 195 -9.34 2.56 -21.44
C ALA A 195 -9.53 1.97 -20.02
N PHE A 196 -10.76 1.65 -19.66
CA PHE A 196 -11.14 1.17 -18.33
C PHE A 196 -11.73 -0.23 -18.44
N VAL A 197 -11.08 -1.21 -17.83
CA VAL A 197 -11.57 -2.60 -17.74
C VAL A 197 -12.00 -2.86 -16.30
N VAL A 198 -13.28 -3.16 -16.13
CA VAL A 198 -13.89 -3.41 -14.83
C VAL A 198 -14.12 -4.91 -14.65
N VAL A 199 -13.65 -5.45 -13.53
CA VAL A 199 -14.01 -6.81 -13.08
C VAL A 199 -14.35 -6.79 -11.59
N PRO A 200 -15.13 -7.75 -11.07
CA PRO A 200 -15.32 -7.88 -9.62
C PRO A 200 -13.97 -8.00 -8.89
N TYR A 201 -13.75 -7.21 -7.82
CA TYR A 201 -12.51 -7.31 -7.05
C TYR A 201 -12.50 -8.53 -6.16
N ARG A 202 -13.65 -8.80 -5.52
CA ARG A 202 -13.88 -10.04 -4.78
C ARG A 202 -14.32 -11.11 -5.77
N GLY A 203 -13.77 -12.31 -5.64
CA GLY A 203 -14.51 -13.48 -6.09
C GLY A 203 -15.83 -13.51 -5.34
N THR A 204 -16.92 -13.81 -6.01
CA THR A 204 -18.17 -14.19 -5.33
C THR A 204 -17.80 -15.14 -4.18
N PRO A 205 -18.33 -14.94 -2.95
CA PRO A 205 -18.08 -15.86 -1.85
C PRO A 205 -18.37 -17.31 -2.24
#